data_AF-A0A8S3FP47-F1
#
_entry.id   AF-A0A8S3FP47-F1
#
_cell.length_a   1.000
_cell.length_b   1.000
_cell.length_c   1.000
_cell.angle_alpha   90.00
_cell.angle_beta   90.00
_cell.angle_gamma   90.00
#
_symmetry.space_group_name_H-M   'P 1'
#
loop_
_entity.id
_entity.type
_entity.pdbx_description
1 polymer ?
#
loop_
_entity_poly.entity_id
_entity_poly.type
_entity_poly.pdbx_seq_one_letter_code
_entity_poly.pdbx_strand_id
1 'polypeptide(L)'
;MRRFQTALLLITNPIRSRIPFIISAVIPYVERNLYVIIQNPNIQSSSLSLASSSEKRFDQEQQKQCIRPLLHAIYKQLTATKNPSVDILLHNVDSVIKSTNPLPLPRTCEAVFADCPSSPGLYEYCRDHFHQLDQNFELRIINEKETKEDQFIDNLSTCDNDLFSTKCTSRYNRGVLGGTFDRLHNGHKLLLTESALLCNEKIVVGVTDA
;
A
#
# COMPACT_ATOMS: atom_id res chain seq x y z
N MET A 1 -12.67 11.19 18.71
CA MET A 1 -12.31 9.87 18.14
C MET A 1 -10.89 9.51 18.58
N ARG A 2 -10.62 8.27 18.98
CA ARG A 2 -9.26 7.81 19.32
C ARG A 2 -8.37 7.89 18.07
N ARG A 3 -7.20 8.53 18.18
CA ARG A 3 -6.17 8.54 17.12
C ARG A 3 -5.02 7.64 17.53
N PHE A 4 -4.46 6.92 16.58
CA PHE A 4 -3.33 6.02 16.74
C PHE A 4 -2.05 6.70 16.27
N GLN A 5 -0.94 6.49 16.97
CA GLN A 5 0.34 7.06 16.53
C GLN A 5 0.74 6.47 15.18
N THR A 6 0.67 5.15 15.07
CA THR A 6 1.03 4.41 13.86
C THR A 6 -0.03 3.35 13.58
N ALA A 7 -0.45 3.25 12.33
CA ALA A 7 -1.43 2.28 11.89
C ALA A 7 -1.00 1.59 10.60
N LEU A 8 -1.53 0.38 10.40
CA LEU A 8 -1.41 -0.39 9.18
C LEU A 8 -2.74 -0.36 8.41
N LEU A 9 -2.71 -0.13 7.11
CA LEU A 9 -3.84 -0.28 6.19
C LEU A 9 -3.57 -1.45 5.25
N LEU A 10 -4.43 -2.46 5.33
CA LEU A 10 -4.48 -3.61 4.43
C LEU A 10 -5.53 -3.38 3.36
N ILE A 11 -5.09 -3.21 2.11
CA ILE A 11 -5.96 -3.11 0.94
C ILE A 11 -5.97 -4.47 0.25
N THR A 12 -7.04 -5.21 0.46
CA THR A 12 -7.29 -6.57 -0.02
C THR A 12 -8.03 -6.61 -1.35
N ASN A 13 -8.84 -5.58 -1.65
CA ASN A 13 -9.52 -5.44 -2.93
C ASN A 13 -9.17 -4.09 -3.57
N PRO A 14 -7.97 -3.98 -4.16
CA PRO A 14 -7.42 -2.70 -4.58
C PRO A 14 -8.02 -2.22 -5.91
N ILE A 15 -9.22 -1.68 -5.82
CA ILE A 15 -9.90 -1.00 -6.92
C ILE A 15 -9.55 0.49 -6.84
N ARG A 16 -9.02 1.06 -7.93
CA ARG A 16 -8.54 2.45 -7.97
C ARG A 16 -9.61 3.46 -7.55
N SER A 17 -10.86 3.26 -7.99
CA SER A 17 -11.98 4.13 -7.65
C SER A 17 -12.34 4.10 -6.16
N ARG A 18 -12.00 3.03 -5.43
CA ARG A 18 -12.22 2.92 -3.97
C ARG A 18 -11.11 3.57 -3.13
N ILE A 19 -9.93 3.81 -3.70
CA ILE A 19 -8.78 4.34 -2.96
C ILE A 19 -9.08 5.68 -2.26
N PRO A 20 -9.68 6.70 -2.91
CA PRO A 20 -10.00 7.96 -2.23
C PRO A 20 -10.89 7.76 -1.01
N PHE A 21 -11.87 6.87 -1.12
CA PHE A 21 -12.79 6.51 -0.04
C PHE A 21 -12.04 5.81 1.12
N ILE A 22 -11.27 4.76 0.82
CA ILE A 22 -10.50 3.98 1.81
C ILE A 22 -9.56 4.89 2.58
N ILE A 23 -8.81 5.74 1.88
CA ILE A 23 -7.86 6.66 2.50
C ILE A 23 -8.60 7.68 3.38
N SER A 24 -9.69 8.28 2.88
CA SER A 24 -10.46 9.28 3.65
C SER A 24 -11.08 8.71 4.93
N ALA A 25 -11.44 7.42 4.93
CA ALA A 25 -11.95 6.74 6.12
C ALA A 25 -10.88 6.50 7.19
N VAL A 26 -9.61 6.30 6.80
CA VAL A 26 -8.52 5.93 7.73
C VAL A 26 -7.77 7.15 8.27
N ILE A 27 -7.51 8.15 7.42
CA ILE A 27 -6.67 9.31 7.74
C ILE A 27 -7.06 10.03 9.05
N PRO A 28 -8.35 10.25 9.37
CA PRO A 28 -8.76 10.90 10.62
C PRO A 28 -8.29 10.19 11.90
N TYR A 29 -8.04 8.88 11.81
CA TYR A 29 -7.65 8.05 12.96
C TYR A 29 -6.15 7.91 13.15
N VAL A 30 -5.32 8.46 12.26
CA VAL A 30 -3.86 8.26 12.31
C VAL A 30 -3.17 9.60 12.57
N GLU A 31 -2.27 9.62 13.55
CA GLU A 31 -1.55 10.82 13.97
C GLU A 31 -0.25 11.00 13.20
N ARG A 32 0.59 9.94 13.14
CA ARG A 32 1.98 10.06 12.69
C ARG A 32 2.28 9.26 11.44
N ASN A 33 2.08 7.95 11.45
CA ASN A 33 2.49 7.06 10.36
C ASN A 33 1.35 6.13 9.93
N LEU A 34 1.08 6.07 8.64
CA LEU A 34 0.20 5.08 8.03
C LEU A 34 1.03 4.20 7.09
N TYR A 35 1.19 2.93 7.44
CA TYR A 35 1.76 1.95 6.53
C TYR A 35 0.66 1.36 5.67
N VAL A 36 0.88 1.28 4.35
CA VAL A 36 -0.11 0.72 3.41
C VAL A 36 0.46 -0.53 2.76
N ILE A 37 -0.29 -1.62 2.84
CA ILE A 37 0.01 -2.86 2.14
C ILE A 37 -1.13 -3.13 1.17
N ILE A 38 -0.76 -3.31 -0.10
CA ILE A 38 -1.69 -3.71 -1.14
C ILE A 38 -1.51 -5.22 -1.33
N GLN A 39 -2.55 -5.99 -1.02
CA GLN A 39 -2.63 -7.40 -1.37
C GLN A 39 -3.14 -7.53 -2.81
N ASN A 40 -2.67 -8.56 -3.51
CA ASN A 40 -2.97 -8.75 -4.92
C ASN A 40 -4.44 -9.15 -5.11
N PRO A 41 -5.22 -8.47 -5.99
CA PRO A 41 -6.63 -8.78 -6.23
C PRO A 41 -6.87 -10.21 -6.74
N ASN A 42 -5.87 -10.85 -7.38
CA ASN A 42 -5.97 -12.23 -7.87
C ASN A 42 -5.73 -13.30 -6.80
N ILE A 43 -5.45 -12.91 -5.55
CA ILE A 43 -5.41 -13.82 -4.38
C ILE A 43 -6.81 -13.90 -3.74
N GLN A 44 -7.86 -13.44 -4.42
CA GLN A 44 -9.22 -13.69 -3.96
C GLN A 44 -9.56 -15.17 -4.16
N SER A 45 -9.68 -15.87 -3.02
CA SER A 45 -10.74 -16.85 -2.70
C SER A 45 -10.33 -18.22 -2.13
N SER A 46 -9.05 -18.49 -1.85
CA SER A 46 -8.65 -19.79 -1.26
C SER A 46 -7.64 -19.74 -0.10
N SER A 47 -7.20 -18.56 0.34
CA SER A 47 -5.88 -18.40 0.97
C SER A 47 -5.84 -17.79 2.38
N LEU A 48 -6.95 -17.76 3.12
CA LEU A 48 -6.84 -17.77 4.60
C LEU A 48 -6.29 -19.12 5.10
N SER A 49 -6.12 -20.11 4.20
CA SER A 49 -5.16 -21.21 4.33
C SER A 49 -4.07 -21.10 3.26
N LEU A 50 -2.86 -20.68 3.63
CA LEU A 50 -1.68 -20.68 2.76
C LEU A 50 -0.56 -21.58 3.30
N ALA A 51 -0.92 -22.78 3.71
CA ALA A 51 -0.01 -23.91 3.71
C ALA A 51 -0.54 -24.92 2.71
N SER A 52 0.32 -25.29 1.75
CA SER A 52 0.12 -26.26 0.67
C SER A 52 -0.77 -25.81 -0.50
N SER A 53 -0.12 -25.47 -1.61
CA SER A 53 -0.16 -26.25 -2.86
C SER A 53 0.23 -25.34 -4.04
N SER A 54 1.47 -25.48 -4.53
CA SER A 54 1.86 -25.15 -5.92
C SER A 54 1.25 -23.87 -6.50
N GLU A 55 1.55 -22.71 -5.91
CA GLU A 55 1.17 -21.43 -6.51
C GLU A 55 1.97 -21.22 -7.80
N LYS A 56 1.25 -21.19 -8.92
CA LYS A 56 1.76 -20.66 -10.18
C LYS A 56 2.30 -19.27 -9.89
N ARG A 57 3.62 -19.09 -10.03
CA ARG A 57 4.27 -17.77 -9.99
C ARG A 57 3.54 -16.87 -10.97
N PHE A 58 2.61 -16.06 -10.48
CA PHE A 58 2.10 -14.93 -11.24
C PHE A 58 3.29 -14.13 -11.74
N ASP A 59 3.24 -13.71 -13.00
CA ASP A 59 4.32 -12.95 -13.61
C ASP A 59 4.54 -11.68 -12.78
N GLN A 60 5.71 -11.57 -12.15
CA GLN A 60 6.06 -10.45 -11.25
C GLN A 60 5.91 -9.11 -11.97
N GLU A 61 6.12 -9.12 -13.28
CA GLU A 61 5.91 -7.98 -14.17
C GLU A 61 4.48 -7.50 -14.17
N GLN A 62 3.51 -8.42 -14.27
CA GLN A 62 2.10 -8.08 -14.21
C GLN A 62 1.78 -7.49 -12.84
N GLN A 63 2.21 -8.12 -11.74
CA GLN A 63 1.93 -7.62 -10.37
C GLN A 63 2.43 -6.17 -10.15
N LYS A 64 3.64 -5.88 -10.63
CA LYS A 64 4.23 -4.54 -10.56
C LYS A 64 3.50 -3.52 -11.43
N GLN A 65 2.99 -3.92 -12.60
CA GLN A 65 2.18 -3.04 -13.46
C GLN A 65 0.83 -2.71 -12.82
N CYS A 66 0.17 -3.71 -12.21
CA CYS A 66 -1.13 -3.55 -11.56
C CYS A 66 -1.12 -2.52 -10.41
N ILE A 67 -0.01 -2.42 -9.66
CA ILE A 67 0.03 -1.62 -8.44
C ILE A 67 0.32 -0.13 -8.69
N ARG A 68 1.03 0.23 -9.77
CA ARG A 68 1.43 1.62 -10.05
C ARG A 68 0.24 2.59 -10.07
N PRO A 69 -0.88 2.29 -10.75
CA PRO A 69 -2.01 3.21 -10.78
C PRO A 69 -2.67 3.40 -9.40
N LEU A 70 -2.56 2.42 -8.52
CA LEU A 70 -3.02 2.51 -7.13
C LEU A 70 -2.09 3.38 -6.29
N LEU A 71 -0.77 3.24 -6.45
CA LEU A 71 0.19 4.14 -5.80
C LEU A 71 -0.08 5.60 -6.15
N HIS A 72 -0.32 5.86 -7.43
CA HIS A 72 -0.65 7.19 -7.93
C HIS A 72 -1.94 7.71 -7.30
N ALA A 73 -2.99 6.87 -7.21
CA ALA A 73 -4.24 7.25 -6.56
C ALA A 73 -4.07 7.56 -5.08
N ILE A 74 -3.31 6.74 -4.34
CA ILE A 74 -3.03 6.93 -2.91
C ILE A 74 -2.27 8.24 -2.70
N TYR A 75 -1.11 8.43 -3.34
CA TYR A 75 -0.30 9.63 -3.11
C TYR A 75 -0.99 10.90 -3.63
N LYS A 76 -1.78 10.82 -4.71
CA LYS A 76 -2.62 11.94 -5.17
C LYS A 76 -3.61 12.38 -4.09
N GLN A 77 -4.32 11.45 -3.47
CA GLN A 77 -5.26 11.75 -2.39
C GLN A 77 -4.58 12.43 -1.19
N LEU A 78 -3.33 12.06 -0.91
CA LEU A 78 -2.57 12.54 0.24
C LEU A 78 -1.87 13.88 0.02
N THR A 79 -1.87 14.42 -1.21
CA THR A 79 -1.23 15.72 -1.51
C THR A 79 -1.81 16.89 -0.71
N ALA A 80 -3.06 16.79 -0.26
CA ALA A 80 -3.73 17.83 0.53
C ALA A 80 -3.50 17.70 2.05
N THR A 81 -2.99 16.56 2.54
CA THR A 81 -2.91 16.25 3.97
C THR A 81 -1.47 16.40 4.48
N LYS A 82 -1.26 17.24 5.50
CA LYS A 82 0.07 17.37 6.15
C LYS A 82 0.45 16.14 6.99
N ASN A 83 -0.55 15.46 7.57
CA ASN A 83 -0.40 14.26 8.39
C ASN A 83 -1.54 13.28 8.09
N PRO A 84 -1.35 11.97 8.27
CA PRO A 84 -0.11 11.28 8.66
C PRO A 84 0.91 11.13 7.51
N SER A 85 2.16 10.79 7.86
CA SER A 85 3.15 10.29 6.91
C SER A 85 2.71 8.92 6.39
N VAL A 86 2.44 8.81 5.09
CA VAL A 86 2.03 7.53 4.48
C VAL A 86 3.20 6.89 3.76
N ASP A 87 3.43 5.61 4.04
CA ASP A 87 4.48 4.81 3.43
C ASP A 87 3.86 3.53 2.85
N ILE A 88 3.98 3.33 1.54
CA ILE A 88 3.46 2.15 0.86
C ILE A 88 4.55 1.08 0.86
N LEU A 89 4.23 -0.07 1.42
CA LEU A 89 5.18 -1.15 1.61
C LEU A 89 5.05 -2.19 0.49
N LEU A 90 6.13 -2.41 -0.25
CA LEU A 90 6.16 -3.19 -1.49
C LEU A 90 6.45 -4.69 -1.29
N HIS A 91 6.25 -5.23 -0.09
CA HIS A 91 6.68 -6.60 0.23
C HIS A 91 6.04 -7.68 -0.63
N ASN A 92 4.78 -7.48 -1.02
CA ASN A 92 4.04 -8.43 -1.84
C ASN A 92 4.38 -8.35 -3.33
N VAL A 93 5.28 -7.42 -3.70
CA VAL A 93 5.58 -7.05 -5.08
C VAL A 93 7.02 -7.37 -5.45
N ASP A 94 7.90 -7.55 -4.45
CA ASP A 94 9.29 -7.91 -4.67
C ASP A 94 9.61 -9.32 -4.14
N SER A 95 9.99 -10.21 -5.06
CA SER A 95 10.33 -11.61 -4.76
C SER A 95 11.67 -11.78 -4.04
N VAL A 96 12.49 -10.73 -3.99
CA VAL A 96 13.82 -10.77 -3.36
C VAL A 96 13.72 -10.75 -1.83
N ILE A 97 12.62 -10.23 -1.27
CA ILE A 97 12.30 -10.43 0.13
C ILE A 97 11.91 -11.91 0.28
N LYS A 98 12.93 -12.75 0.50
CA LYS A 98 12.76 -14.12 0.99
C LYS A 98 11.70 -14.05 2.08
N SER A 99 10.61 -14.79 1.92
CA SER A 99 9.52 -14.95 2.88
C SER A 99 10.10 -15.01 4.30
N THR A 100 10.18 -13.85 4.93
CA THR A 100 10.44 -13.71 6.34
C THR A 100 9.04 -13.50 6.84
N ASN A 101 8.43 -14.60 7.24
CA ASN A 101 7.23 -14.57 8.03
C ASN A 101 7.69 -14.60 9.49
N PRO A 102 7.28 -13.64 10.33
CA PRO A 102 6.46 -12.46 9.98
C PRO A 102 7.21 -11.34 9.22
N LEU A 103 6.47 -10.44 8.55
CA LEU A 103 6.93 -9.25 7.83
C LEU A 103 7.28 -8.12 8.82
N PRO A 104 8.49 -7.53 8.75
CA PRO A 104 8.86 -6.44 9.64
C PRO A 104 8.17 -5.12 9.25
N LEU A 105 7.52 -4.47 10.22
CA LEU A 105 7.04 -3.09 10.07
C LEU A 105 8.09 -2.10 10.61
N PRO A 106 8.26 -0.92 9.99
CA PRO A 106 9.28 0.03 10.44
C PRO A 106 9.06 0.57 11.86
N ARG A 107 7.82 0.51 12.36
CA ARG A 107 7.42 0.95 13.71
C ARG A 107 6.27 0.09 14.22
N THR A 108 6.08 0.09 15.53
CA THR A 108 4.94 -0.60 16.15
C THR A 108 3.61 0.02 15.73
N CYS A 109 2.71 -0.78 15.18
CA CYS A 109 1.35 -0.38 14.81
C CYS A 109 0.37 -0.69 15.94
N GLU A 110 -0.43 0.31 16.32
CA GLU A 110 -1.46 0.21 17.35
C GLU A 110 -2.82 -0.19 16.77
N ALA A 111 -3.00 -0.05 15.46
CA ALA A 111 -4.23 -0.38 14.77
C ALA A 111 -3.97 -0.94 13.37
N VAL A 112 -4.89 -1.78 12.92
CA VAL A 112 -4.97 -2.32 11.58
C VAL A 112 -6.32 -1.96 10.98
N PHE A 113 -6.32 -1.33 9.82
CA PHE A 113 -7.49 -1.04 9.01
C PHE A 113 -7.52 -1.99 7.82
N ALA A 114 -8.67 -2.56 7.48
CA ALA A 114 -8.83 -3.45 6.34
C ALA A 114 -10.09 -3.13 5.54
N ASP A 115 -10.03 -3.26 4.21
CA ASP A 115 -11.17 -3.05 3.29
C ASP A 115 -11.95 -4.35 2.97
N CYS A 116 -11.66 -5.44 3.68
CA CYS A 116 -12.37 -6.72 3.58
C CYS A 116 -13.34 -6.94 4.76
N PRO A 117 -14.36 -7.81 4.59
CA PRO A 117 -15.23 -8.20 5.69
C PRO A 117 -14.44 -8.77 6.86
N SER A 118 -14.90 -8.51 8.09
CA SER A 118 -14.36 -9.16 9.28
C SER A 118 -14.54 -10.67 9.13
N SER A 119 -13.45 -11.38 8.89
CA SER A 119 -13.41 -12.84 8.91
C SER A 119 -12.78 -13.31 10.22
N PRO A 120 -13.22 -14.46 10.78
CA PRO A 120 -12.71 -14.96 12.05
C PRO A 120 -11.20 -15.26 12.10
N GLY A 121 -10.49 -15.18 10.96
CA GLY A 121 -9.04 -15.42 10.88
C GLY A 121 -8.22 -14.17 10.52
N LEU A 122 -8.84 -13.01 10.30
CA LEU A 122 -8.11 -11.80 9.89
C LEU A 122 -7.22 -11.26 11.01
N TYR A 123 -7.68 -11.34 12.26
CA TYR A 123 -6.92 -10.87 13.41
C TYR A 123 -5.67 -11.73 13.62
N GLU A 124 -5.86 -13.06 13.61
CA GLU A 124 -4.80 -14.07 13.71
C GLU A 124 -3.83 -13.92 12.54
N TYR A 125 -4.34 -13.77 11.31
CA TYR A 125 -3.53 -13.50 10.14
C TYR A 125 -2.63 -12.28 10.37
N CYS A 126 -3.18 -11.15 10.80
CA CYS A 126 -2.39 -9.94 11.03
C CYS A 126 -1.30 -10.17 12.08
N ARG A 127 -1.68 -10.74 13.23
CA ARG A 127 -0.76 -11.04 14.33
C ARG A 127 0.38 -11.96 13.91
N ASP A 128 0.10 -12.96 13.10
CA ASP A 128 1.06 -13.99 12.72
C ASP A 128 1.92 -13.54 11.52
N HIS A 129 1.43 -12.61 10.70
CA HIS A 129 2.11 -12.15 9.48
C HIS A 129 2.86 -10.83 9.62
N PHE A 130 2.62 -9.99 10.63
CA PHE A 130 3.29 -8.71 10.80
C PHE A 130 4.01 -8.62 12.14
N HIS A 131 5.34 -8.49 12.12
CA HIS A 131 6.08 -8.10 13.31
C HIS A 131 5.77 -6.64 13.65
N GLN A 132 6.01 -6.29 14.91
CA GLN A 132 5.72 -4.95 15.41
C GLN A 132 4.23 -4.56 15.29
N LEU A 133 3.29 -5.50 15.29
CA LEU A 133 1.95 -5.19 15.77
C LEU A 133 1.96 -5.13 17.29
N ASP A 134 1.24 -4.17 17.86
CA ASP A 134 0.97 -4.15 19.29
C ASP A 134 0.22 -5.44 19.69
N GLN A 135 0.49 -6.00 20.87
CA GLN A 135 -0.19 -7.22 21.32
C GLN A 135 -1.72 -7.06 21.40
N ASN A 136 -2.18 -5.84 21.66
CA ASN A 136 -3.59 -5.47 21.77
C ASN A 136 -3.99 -4.48 20.66
N PHE A 137 -3.45 -4.66 19.45
CA PHE A 137 -3.78 -3.79 18.33
C PHE A 137 -5.28 -3.79 18.04
N GLU A 138 -5.79 -2.64 17.61
CA GLU A 138 -7.20 -2.49 17.27
C GLU A 138 -7.43 -2.83 15.78
N LEU A 139 -8.26 -3.83 15.49
CA LEU A 139 -8.66 -4.18 14.12
C LEU A 139 -9.96 -3.46 13.74
N ARG A 140 -9.91 -2.68 12.65
CA ARG A 140 -11.07 -1.94 12.11
C ARG A 140 -11.33 -2.28 10.65
N ILE A 141 -12.59 -2.54 10.34
CA ILE A 141 -13.04 -2.77 8.97
C ILE A 141 -13.58 -1.46 8.39
N ILE A 142 -13.14 -1.14 7.17
CA ILE A 142 -13.59 0.04 6.44
C ILE A 142 -14.88 -0.33 5.70
N ASN A 143 -16.01 0.14 6.21
CA ASN A 143 -17.31 -0.07 5.59
C ASN A 143 -17.64 1.09 4.65
N GLU A 144 -18.08 0.79 3.42
CA GLU A 144 -18.47 1.79 2.40
C GLU A 144 -19.55 2.79 2.85
N LYS A 145 -20.28 2.47 3.92
CA LYS A 145 -21.41 3.26 4.43
C LYS A 145 -21.03 4.34 5.46
N GLU A 146 -19.76 4.43 5.88
CA GLU A 146 -19.35 5.24 7.04
C GLU A 146 -18.82 6.65 6.70
N THR A 147 -18.74 7.03 5.42
CA THR A 147 -18.26 8.37 5.04
C THR A 147 -19.45 9.22 4.57
N LYS A 148 -19.68 10.37 5.21
CA LYS A 148 -20.66 11.36 4.78
C LYS A 148 -20.33 11.79 3.34
N GLU A 149 -21.31 11.74 2.45
CA GLU A 149 -21.21 11.98 1.01
C GLU A 149 -20.81 13.42 0.59
N ASP A 150 -20.48 14.29 1.54
CA ASP A 150 -20.11 15.67 1.25
C ASP A 150 -18.60 15.79 1.04
N GLN A 151 -18.20 15.99 -0.23
CA GLN A 151 -16.92 16.58 -0.72
C GLN A 151 -16.02 15.73 -1.64
N PHE A 152 -16.57 14.90 -2.53
CA PHE A 152 -15.79 14.46 -3.70
C PHE A 152 -16.57 14.70 -4.99
N ILE A 153 -16.44 15.92 -5.52
CA ILE A 153 -16.86 16.25 -6.88
C ILE A 153 -15.88 15.59 -7.85
N ASP A 154 -16.43 14.57 -8.51
CA ASP A 154 -16.26 14.15 -9.88
C ASP A 154 -15.16 14.81 -10.72
N ASN A 155 -14.18 13.99 -11.11
CA ASN A 155 -13.48 14.02 -12.40
C ASN A 155 -12.60 12.76 -12.52
N LEU A 156 -13.16 11.58 -12.22
CA LEU A 156 -12.50 10.31 -12.51
C LEU A 156 -13.37 9.42 -13.40
N SER A 157 -13.87 10.00 -14.48
CA SER A 157 -14.19 9.22 -15.68
C SER A 157 -12.88 8.87 -16.38
N THR A 158 -12.21 7.81 -15.95
CA THR A 158 -11.19 7.16 -16.79
C THR A 158 -11.22 5.67 -16.54
N CYS A 159 -11.84 4.97 -17.50
CA CYS A 159 -11.80 3.54 -17.77
C CYS A 159 -10.91 2.68 -16.85
N ASP A 160 -11.55 1.94 -15.94
CA ASP A 160 -10.91 0.89 -15.12
C ASP A 160 -10.30 -0.26 -15.97
N ASN A 161 -10.60 -0.32 -17.27
CA ASN A 161 -10.14 -1.37 -18.19
C ASN A 161 -8.69 -1.20 -18.70
N ASP A 162 -8.10 0.00 -18.64
CA ASP A 162 -6.72 0.23 -19.12
C ASP A 162 -5.64 0.09 -18.03
N LEU A 163 -6.06 -0.11 -16.77
CA LEU A 163 -5.18 -0.15 -15.60
C LEU A 163 -4.19 -1.33 -15.61
N PHE A 164 -4.59 -2.41 -16.26
CA PHE A 164 -3.83 -3.65 -16.44
C PHE A 164 -3.33 -3.83 -17.88
N SER A 165 -3.70 -2.92 -18.79
CA SER A 165 -3.45 -3.01 -20.24
C SER A 165 -2.13 -2.35 -20.67
N THR A 166 -1.51 -1.56 -19.79
CA THR A 166 -0.22 -0.94 -20.11
C THR A 166 0.91 -1.95 -19.97
N LYS A 167 1.16 -2.68 -21.06
CA LYS A 167 2.34 -3.51 -21.31
C LYS A 167 3.61 -2.65 -21.27
N CYS A 168 4.05 -2.26 -20.07
CA CYS A 168 5.35 -1.62 -19.85
C CYS A 168 6.33 -2.72 -19.43
N THR A 169 6.82 -3.47 -20.41
CA THR A 169 7.69 -4.65 -20.23
C THR A 169 9.17 -4.30 -20.09
N SER A 170 9.56 -3.03 -20.21
CA SER A 170 10.96 -2.62 -20.10
C SER A 170 11.27 -2.16 -18.68
N ARG A 171 11.90 -3.03 -17.90
CA ARG A 171 12.51 -2.66 -16.62
C ARG A 171 13.92 -2.18 -16.82
N TYR A 172 14.36 -1.33 -15.90
CA TYR A 172 15.76 -0.95 -15.82
C TYR A 172 16.47 -1.87 -14.83
N ASN A 173 17.67 -2.35 -15.16
CA ASN A 173 18.46 -3.07 -14.16
C ASN A 173 18.82 -2.12 -13.01
N ARG A 174 19.18 -0.88 -13.34
CA ARG A 174 19.60 0.15 -12.40
C ARG A 174 18.98 1.49 -12.73
N GLY A 175 18.60 2.23 -11.71
CA GLY A 175 18.12 3.61 -11.81
C GLY A 175 19.02 4.56 -11.04
N VAL A 176 19.15 5.80 -11.54
CA VAL A 176 19.82 6.89 -10.83
C VAL A 176 18.84 8.04 -10.71
N LEU A 177 18.68 8.55 -9.49
CA LEU A 177 17.89 9.73 -9.16
C LEU A 177 18.83 10.78 -8.57
N GLY A 178 18.49 12.07 -8.74
CA GLY A 178 19.24 13.18 -8.17
C GLY A 178 18.30 14.29 -7.74
N GLY A 179 18.65 14.99 -6.65
CA GLY A 179 17.92 16.16 -6.16
C GLY A 179 18.32 16.51 -4.73
N THR A 180 17.69 17.54 -4.17
CA THR A 180 17.96 17.94 -2.78
C THR A 180 17.27 17.02 -1.77
N PHE A 181 16.13 16.43 -2.15
CA PHE A 181 15.28 15.60 -1.26
C PHE A 181 14.92 16.28 0.07
N ASP A 182 14.90 17.62 0.09
CA ASP A 182 14.49 18.40 1.26
C ASP A 182 13.06 18.06 1.66
N ARG A 183 12.85 17.96 2.97
CA ARG A 183 11.52 17.76 3.57
C ARG A 183 10.72 16.69 2.83
N LEU A 184 11.26 15.46 2.80
CA LEU A 184 10.64 14.29 2.16
C LEU A 184 9.11 14.31 2.26
N HIS A 185 8.46 14.60 1.14
CA HIS A 185 7.02 14.71 1.01
C HIS A 185 6.51 13.66 0.02
N ASN A 186 5.19 13.59 -0.18
CA ASN A 186 4.56 12.56 -1.00
C ASN A 186 5.08 12.49 -2.44
N GLY A 187 5.59 13.60 -2.99
CA GLY A 187 6.23 13.62 -4.32
C GLY A 187 7.53 12.81 -4.35
N HIS A 188 8.43 13.03 -3.38
CA HIS A 188 9.64 12.22 -3.23
C HIS A 188 9.32 10.76 -2.96
N LYS A 189 8.33 10.49 -2.09
CA LYS A 189 7.91 9.11 -1.79
C LYS A 189 7.37 8.39 -3.03
N LEU A 190 6.53 9.06 -3.82
CA LEU A 190 6.04 8.52 -5.08
C LEU A 190 7.19 8.23 -6.05
N LEU A 191 8.11 9.18 -6.24
CA LEU A 191 9.28 9.01 -7.11
C LEU A 191 10.13 7.80 -6.70
N LEU A 192 10.43 7.66 -5.40
CA LEU A 192 11.21 6.55 -4.86
C LEU A 192 10.48 5.21 -5.00
N THR A 193 9.17 5.18 -4.72
CA THR A 193 8.34 3.98 -4.83
C THR A 193 8.23 3.52 -6.29
N GLU A 194 7.98 4.44 -7.23
CA GLU A 194 7.94 4.16 -8.67
C GLU A 194 9.29 3.67 -9.19
N SER A 195 10.39 4.28 -8.73
CA SER A 195 11.73 3.83 -9.09
C SER A 195 11.99 2.40 -8.60
N ALA A 196 11.55 2.07 -7.38
CA ALA A 196 11.63 0.71 -6.82
C ALA A 196 10.81 -0.30 -7.64
N LEU A 197 9.66 0.14 -8.17
CA LEU A 197 8.86 -0.69 -9.06
C LEU A 197 9.44 -0.83 -10.46
N LEU A 198 10.21 0.13 -10.97
CA LEU A 198 10.78 0.11 -12.32
C LEU A 198 12.17 -0.55 -12.40
N CYS A 199 12.92 -0.57 -11.29
CA CYS A 199 14.27 -1.11 -11.23
C CYS A 199 14.30 -2.55 -10.72
N ASN A 200 15.24 -3.37 -11.19
CA ASN A 200 15.41 -4.77 -10.76
C ASN A 200 16.51 -4.99 -9.74
N GLU A 201 17.60 -4.23 -9.82
CA GLU A 201 18.78 -4.48 -8.98
C GLU A 201 19.02 -3.36 -7.98
N LYS A 202 19.07 -2.11 -8.44
CA LYS A 202 19.53 -0.99 -7.63
C LYS A 202 18.95 0.33 -8.06
N ILE A 203 18.66 1.18 -7.09
CA ILE A 203 18.47 2.61 -7.29
C ILE A 203 19.59 3.32 -6.54
N VAL A 204 20.25 4.26 -7.21
CA VAL A 204 21.20 5.18 -6.59
C VAL A 204 20.51 6.53 -6.49
N VAL A 205 20.45 7.09 -5.28
CA VAL A 205 19.88 8.42 -5.05
C VAL A 205 21.01 9.35 -4.66
N GLY A 206 21.37 10.26 -5.56
CA GLY A 206 22.28 11.37 -5.28
C GLY A 206 21.52 12.47 -4.55
N VAL A 207 21.90 12.72 -3.29
CA VAL A 207 21.33 13.81 -2.48
C VAL A 207 22.33 14.96 -2.48
N THR A 208 21.87 16.15 -2.87
CA THR A 208 22.67 17.37 -2.83
C THR A 208 22.14 18.32 -1.76
N ASP A 209 22.98 19.25 -1.31
CA ASP A 209 22.48 20.40 -0.56
C ASP A 209 21.70 21.33 -1.51
N ALA A 210 20.86 22.19 -0.94
CA ALA A 210 20.05 23.18 -1.67
C ALA A 210 20.85 24.43 -2.05
#